data_AF-A0A6I4VTF3-F1
#
_entry.id   AF-A0A6I4VTF3-F1
#
_cell.length_a   1.000
_cell.length_b   1.000
_cell.length_c   1.000
_cell.angle_alpha   90.00
_cell.angle_beta   90.00
_cell.angle_gamma   90.00
#
_symmetry.space_group_name_H-M   'P 1'
#
loop_
_entity.id
_entity.type
_entity.pdbx_description
1 polymer ?
#
loop_
_entity_poly.entity_id
_entity_poly.type
_entity_poly.pdbx_seq_one_letter_code
_entity_poly.pdbx_strand_id
1 'polypeptide(L)'
;MEKGQVKQICQKIVRFIVYSCEGEQYPVLMESFRDAKTRKEWLDAIHLFIDYGMSQKRGDARLPITQQEWDDVWRFVHQANIVDVRDLHIAMIKVIANLELEKIYELEQYVSDILLELEAEEGR
;
A
#
# COMPACT_ATOMS: atom_id res chain seq x y z
N MET A 1 -11.63 0.68 19.36
CA MET A 1 -11.27 1.57 18.24
C MET A 1 -12.40 1.55 17.22
N GLU A 2 -12.78 2.70 16.67
CA GLU A 2 -13.87 2.77 15.70
C GLU A 2 -13.45 2.25 14.32
N LYS A 3 -14.36 1.60 13.57
CA LYS A 3 -14.10 1.06 12.22
C LYS A 3 -13.57 2.13 11.24
N GLY A 4 -13.92 3.40 11.44
CA GLY A 4 -13.43 4.54 10.65
C GLY A 4 -11.94 4.83 10.86
N GLN A 5 -11.46 4.75 12.10
CA GLN A 5 -10.06 5.00 12.44
C GLN A 5 -9.15 3.92 11.85
N VAL A 6 -9.54 2.64 11.96
CA VAL A 6 -8.79 1.52 11.36
C VAL A 6 -8.60 1.73 9.86
N LYS A 7 -9.65 2.16 9.15
CA LYS A 7 -9.56 2.39 7.70
C LYS A 7 -8.55 3.47 7.33
N GLN A 8 -8.50 4.56 8.11
CA GLN A 8 -7.52 5.63 7.90
C GLN A 8 -6.09 5.15 8.14
N ILE A 9 -5.87 4.37 9.20
CA ILE A 9 -4.56 3.78 9.48
C ILE A 9 -4.15 2.83 8.36
N CYS A 10 -5.08 1.98 7.88
CA CYS A 10 -4.81 1.09 6.75
C CYS A 10 -4.50 1.84 5.46
N GLN A 11 -5.18 2.95 5.17
CA GLN A 11 -4.84 3.81 4.02
C GLN A 11 -3.42 4.37 4.13
N LYS A 12 -3.02 4.80 5.32
CA LYS A 12 -1.66 5.28 5.61
C LYS A 12 -0.62 4.17 5.40
N ILE A 13 -0.90 2.96 5.90
CA ILE A 13 -0.06 1.77 5.71
C ILE A 13 0.06 1.41 4.23
N VAL A 14 -1.05 1.36 3.50
CA VAL A 14 -1.06 1.09 2.06
C VAL A 14 -0.20 2.11 1.32
N ARG A 15 -0.38 3.41 1.60
CA ARG A 15 0.42 4.46 0.96
C ARG A 15 1.91 4.31 1.25
N PHE A 16 2.28 4.01 2.49
CA PHE A 16 3.67 3.74 2.84
C PHE A 16 4.24 2.57 2.03
N ILE A 17 3.52 1.45 1.95
CA ILE A 17 3.99 0.27 1.22
C ILE A 17 4.14 0.55 -0.27
N VAL A 18 3.16 1.20 -0.89
CA VAL A 18 3.17 1.51 -2.34
C VAL A 18 4.29 2.48 -2.73
N TYR A 19 4.60 3.48 -1.89
CA TYR A 19 5.59 4.52 -2.23
C TYR A 19 6.97 4.31 -1.62
N SER A 20 7.10 3.51 -0.56
CA SER A 20 8.36 3.39 0.21
C SER A 20 8.91 1.97 0.28
N CYS A 21 8.15 0.96 -0.13
CA CYS A 21 8.54 -0.45 -0.02
C CYS A 21 8.68 -1.13 -1.39
N GLU A 22 9.31 -0.45 -2.34
CA GLU A 22 9.59 -0.98 -3.68
C GLU A 22 10.71 -2.03 -3.62
N GLY A 23 10.48 -3.19 -4.23
CA GLY A 23 11.42 -4.31 -4.27
C GLY A 23 10.83 -5.55 -4.94
N GLU A 24 11.64 -6.58 -5.17
CA GLU A 24 11.25 -7.81 -5.88
C GLU A 24 10.05 -8.53 -5.25
N GLN A 25 9.84 -8.35 -3.94
CA GLN A 25 8.75 -9.00 -3.20
C GLN A 25 7.41 -8.27 -3.33
N TYR A 26 7.42 -6.98 -3.71
CA TYR A 26 6.19 -6.18 -3.79
C TYR A 26 5.18 -6.71 -4.82
N PRO A 27 5.55 -7.07 -6.06
CA PRO A 27 4.60 -7.62 -7.03
C PRO A 27 3.94 -8.92 -6.57
N VAL A 28 4.72 -9.82 -5.96
CA VAL A 28 4.24 -11.10 -5.41
C VAL A 28 3.25 -10.85 -4.26
N LEU A 29 3.55 -9.88 -3.41
CA LEU A 29 2.65 -9.45 -2.35
C LEU A 29 1.33 -8.93 -2.92
N MET A 30 1.37 -8.10 -3.96
CA MET A 30 0.16 -7.54 -4.60
C MET A 30 -0.69 -8.62 -5.26
N GLU A 31 -0.07 -9.61 -5.88
CA GLU A 31 -0.76 -10.77 -6.47
C GLU A 31 -1.48 -11.59 -5.38
N SER A 32 -0.77 -11.98 -4.32
CA SER A 32 -1.36 -12.67 -3.17
C SER A 32 -2.51 -11.86 -2.54
N PHE A 33 -2.37 -10.53 -2.50
CA PHE A 33 -3.39 -9.66 -1.95
C PHE A 33 -4.64 -9.61 -2.84
N ARG A 34 -4.49 -9.59 -4.17
CA ARG A 34 -5.60 -9.58 -5.13
C ARG A 34 -6.33 -10.92 -5.20
N ASP A 35 -5.61 -12.02 -5.08
CA ASP A 35 -6.16 -13.37 -5.28
C ASP A 35 -6.88 -13.97 -4.08
N ALA A 36 -6.73 -13.36 -2.90
CA ALA A 36 -7.37 -13.81 -1.67
C ALA A 36 -8.91 -13.79 -1.78
N LYS A 37 -9.57 -14.94 -1.60
CA LYS A 37 -11.02 -15.12 -1.79
C LYS A 37 -11.74 -15.67 -0.56
N THR A 38 -11.01 -16.28 0.36
CA THR A 38 -11.54 -16.85 1.60
C THR A 38 -11.14 -16.02 2.81
N ARG A 39 -11.84 -16.21 3.94
CA ARG A 39 -11.47 -15.53 5.20
C ARG A 39 -10.01 -15.75 5.55
N LYS A 40 -9.53 -16.99 5.44
CA LYS A 40 -8.15 -17.33 5.77
C LYS A 40 -7.19 -16.57 4.86
N GLU A 41 -7.41 -16.62 3.55
CA GLU A 41 -6.55 -15.93 2.59
C GLU A 41 -6.57 -14.40 2.79
N TRP A 42 -7.71 -13.80 3.14
CA TRP A 42 -7.75 -12.35 3.44
C TRP A 42 -6.91 -12.01 4.66
N LEU A 43 -6.98 -12.82 5.72
CA LEU A 43 -6.16 -12.62 6.92
C LEU A 43 -4.68 -12.80 6.59
N ASP A 44 -4.32 -13.89 5.91
CA ASP A 44 -2.95 -14.20 5.52
C ASP A 44 -2.37 -13.09 4.62
N ALA A 45 -3.14 -12.60 3.65
CA ALA A 45 -2.73 -11.50 2.78
C ALA A 45 -2.54 -10.18 3.54
N ILE A 46 -3.47 -9.84 4.45
CA ILE A 46 -3.37 -8.63 5.28
C ILE A 46 -2.17 -8.72 6.22
N HIS A 47 -1.92 -9.89 6.83
CA HIS A 47 -0.75 -10.10 7.68
C HIS A 47 0.55 -9.99 6.90
N LEU A 48 0.65 -10.69 5.77
CA LEU A 48 1.84 -10.63 4.92
C LEU A 48 2.12 -9.18 4.48
N PHE A 49 1.07 -8.42 4.15
CA PHE A 49 1.18 -7.02 3.76
C PHE A 49 1.68 -6.13 4.90
N ILE A 50 1.15 -6.31 6.10
CA ILE A 50 1.56 -5.57 7.30
C ILE A 50 3.00 -5.93 7.68
N ASP A 51 3.34 -7.22 7.72
CA ASP A 51 4.66 -7.71 8.08
C ASP A 51 5.71 -7.24 7.09
N TYR A 52 5.40 -7.25 5.79
CA TYR A 52 6.25 -6.67 4.75
C TYR A 52 6.51 -5.19 5.03
N GLY A 53 5.46 -4.38 5.23
CA GLY A 53 5.63 -2.95 5.55
C GLY A 53 6.47 -2.72 6.80
N MET A 54 6.24 -3.47 7.88
CA MET A 54 7.04 -3.37 9.10
C MET A 54 8.51 -3.71 8.86
N SER A 55 8.80 -4.75 8.07
CA SER A 55 10.18 -5.15 7.75
C SER A 55 10.95 -4.09 6.93
N GLN A 56 10.22 -3.29 6.14
CA GLN A 56 10.78 -2.23 5.30
C GLN A 56 10.90 -0.89 6.03
N LYS A 57 10.53 -0.83 7.33
CA LYS A 57 10.65 0.36 8.16
C LYS A 57 12.12 0.73 8.36
N ARG A 58 12.65 1.55 7.45
CA ARG A 58 13.91 2.26 7.62
C ARG A 58 13.65 3.52 8.45
N GLY A 59 14.60 3.91 9.29
CA GLY A 59 14.46 5.04 10.23
C GLY A 59 14.16 6.40 9.58
N ASP A 60 14.25 6.50 8.25
CA ASP A 60 14.07 7.72 7.45
C ASP A 60 12.87 7.64 6.48
N ALA A 61 11.87 6.80 6.80
CA ALA A 61 10.66 6.68 6.00
C ALA A 61 9.89 8.02 5.97
N ARG A 62 9.62 8.52 4.75
CA ARG A 62 8.86 9.77 4.50
C ARG A 62 7.43 9.75 5.07
N LEU A 63 6.90 8.57 5.41
CA LEU A 63 5.57 8.38 5.99
C LEU A 63 5.71 7.67 7.34
N PRO A 64 5.80 8.41 8.46
CA PRO A 64 5.96 7.80 9.77
C PRO A 64 4.67 7.11 10.21
N ILE A 65 4.69 5.79 10.22
CA ILE A 65 3.66 4.95 10.85
C ILE A 65 4.17 4.51 12.22
N THR A 66 3.43 4.88 13.26
CA THR A 66 3.75 4.55 14.64
C THR A 66 3.59 3.06 14.90
N GLN A 67 4.30 2.51 15.89
CA GLN A 67 4.13 1.10 16.26
C GLN A 67 2.69 0.80 16.68
N GLN A 68 2.06 1.73 17.40
CA GLN A 68 0.66 1.62 17.81
C GLN A 68 -0.29 1.46 16.62
N GLU A 69 -0.08 2.22 15.54
CA GLU A 69 -0.89 2.14 14.32
C GLU A 69 -0.79 0.75 13.66
N TRP A 70 0.41 0.16 13.62
CA TRP A 70 0.60 -1.21 13.15
C TRP A 70 -0.15 -2.22 14.03
N ASP A 71 0.04 -2.14 15.34
CA ASP A 71 -0.56 -3.05 16.31
C ASP A 71 -2.10 -2.96 16.30
N ASP A 72 -2.63 -1.76 16.08
CA ASP A 72 -4.06 -1.49 16.03
C ASP A 72 -4.74 -2.15 14.82
N VAL A 73 -4.10 -2.10 13.64
CA VAL A 73 -4.59 -2.82 12.46
C VAL A 73 -4.45 -4.33 12.66
N TRP A 74 -3.32 -4.79 13.18
CA TRP A 74 -3.09 -6.21 13.43
C TRP A 74 -4.13 -6.79 14.39
N ARG A 75 -4.43 -6.06 15.48
CA ARG A 75 -5.48 -6.41 16.46
C ARG A 75 -6.86 -6.41 15.84
N PHE A 76 -7.19 -5.42 15.02
CA PHE A 76 -8.48 -5.35 14.32
C PHE A 76 -8.69 -6.58 13.45
N VAL A 77 -7.70 -6.93 12.62
CA VAL A 77 -7.78 -8.05 11.67
C VAL A 77 -8.02 -9.38 12.39
N HIS A 78 -7.43 -9.56 13.59
CA HIS A 78 -7.63 -10.76 14.42
C HIS A 78 -9.00 -10.83 15.10
N GLN A 79 -9.53 -9.70 15.57
CA GLN A 79 -10.73 -9.66 16.40
C GLN A 79 -12.02 -9.41 15.60
N ALA A 80 -11.89 -8.85 14.39
CA ALA A 80 -13.02 -8.48 13.56
C ALA A 80 -13.77 -9.69 12.97
N ASN A 81 -15.07 -9.51 12.79
CA ASN A 81 -15.89 -10.48 12.08
C ASN A 81 -15.50 -10.53 10.59
N ILE A 82 -16.01 -11.54 9.88
CA ILE A 82 -15.65 -11.79 8.48
C ILE A 82 -16.04 -10.66 7.53
N VAL A 83 -17.16 -9.99 7.79
CA VAL A 83 -17.64 -8.90 6.94
C VAL A 83 -16.68 -7.71 7.05
N ASP A 84 -16.25 -7.37 8.26
CA ASP A 84 -15.35 -6.26 8.51
C ASP A 84 -13.95 -6.48 7.93
N VAL A 85 -13.41 -7.70 8.03
CA VAL A 85 -12.12 -8.07 7.42
C VAL A 85 -12.21 -7.99 5.90
N ARG A 86 -13.29 -8.51 5.30
CA ARG A 86 -13.53 -8.42 3.86
C ARG A 86 -13.66 -6.98 3.39
N ASP A 87 -14.43 -6.16 4.10
CA ASP A 87 -14.61 -4.74 3.78
C ASP A 87 -13.28 -4.00 3.82
N LEU A 88 -12.41 -4.34 4.78
CA LEU A 88 -11.09 -3.76 4.89
C LEU A 88 -10.18 -4.20 3.73
N HIS A 89 -10.15 -5.50 3.42
CA HIS A 89 -9.39 -6.06 2.29
C HIS A 89 -9.77 -5.39 0.97
N ILE A 90 -11.08 -5.28 0.67
CA ILE A 90 -11.58 -4.61 -0.54
C ILE A 90 -11.19 -3.13 -0.55
N ALA A 91 -11.29 -2.44 0.59
CA ALA A 91 -10.89 -1.04 0.69
C ALA A 91 -9.39 -0.87 0.42
N MET A 92 -8.54 -1.75 0.95
CA MET A 92 -7.10 -1.73 0.72
C MET A 92 -6.77 -1.96 -0.75
N ILE A 93 -7.38 -2.95 -1.41
CA ILE A 93 -7.19 -3.19 -2.86
C ILE A 93 -7.51 -1.95 -3.69
N LYS A 94 -8.65 -1.29 -3.40
CA LYS A 94 -9.04 -0.09 -4.13
C LYS A 94 -8.05 1.05 -3.95
N VAL A 95 -7.54 1.22 -2.73
CA VAL A 95 -6.54 2.25 -2.44
C VAL A 95 -5.22 1.91 -3.14
N ILE A 96 -4.76 0.66 -3.09
CA ILE A 96 -3.56 0.21 -3.80
C ILE A 96 -3.67 0.53 -5.29
N ALA A 97 -4.76 0.10 -5.95
CA ALA A 97 -4.95 0.31 -7.38
C ALA A 97 -4.95 1.80 -7.76
N ASN A 98 -5.58 2.66 -6.94
CA ASN A 98 -5.57 4.10 -7.17
C ASN A 98 -4.17 4.70 -7.04
N LEU A 99 -3.39 4.29 -6.04
CA LEU A 99 -2.03 4.80 -5.84
C LEU A 99 -1.05 4.26 -6.90
N GLU A 100 -1.20 3.01 -7.34
CA GLU A 100 -0.41 2.47 -8.45
C GLU A 100 -0.66 3.24 -9.74
N LEU A 101 -1.93 3.60 -10.01
CA LEU A 101 -2.28 4.44 -11.15
C LEU A 101 -1.73 5.88 -11.02
N GLU A 102 -1.82 6.48 -9.82
CA GLU A 102 -1.23 7.79 -9.52
C GLU A 102 0.28 7.79 -9.82
N LYS A 103 1.01 6.76 -9.38
CA LYS A 103 2.44 6.60 -9.67
C LYS A 103 2.74 6.46 -11.15
N ILE A 104 1.90 5.76 -11.91
CA ILE A 104 2.07 5.64 -13.37
C ILE A 104 1.94 7.03 -14.01
N TYR A 105 0.92 7.81 -13.65
CA TYR A 105 0.76 9.16 -14.18
C TYR A 105 1.93 10.08 -13.80
N GLU A 106 2.43 10.00 -12.57
CA GLU A 106 3.62 10.76 -12.14
C GLU A 106 4.85 10.42 -12.98
N LEU A 107 5.06 9.13 -13.29
CA LEU A 107 6.16 8.68 -14.14
C LEU A 107 5.99 9.11 -15.60
N GLU A 108 4.78 9.03 -16.15
CA GLU A 108 4.47 9.49 -17.50
C GLU A 108 4.73 10.99 -17.67
N GLN A 109 4.32 11.79 -16.68
CA GLN A 109 4.59 13.23 -16.66
C GLN A 109 6.10 13.49 -16.61
N TYR A 110 6.82 12.81 -15.72
CA TYR A 110 8.27 12.98 -15.58
C TYR A 110 9.03 12.63 -16.86
N VAL A 111 8.67 11.54 -17.53
CA VAL A 111 9.26 11.17 -18.83
C VAL A 111 8.97 12.22 -19.90
N SER A 112 7.74 12.76 -19.91
CA SER A 112 7.36 13.82 -20.85
C SER A 112 8.19 15.08 -20.64
N ASP A 113 8.41 15.47 -19.38
CA ASP A 113 9.23 16.63 -19.02
C ASP A 113 10.69 16.44 -19.48
N ILE A 114 11.28 15.26 -19.26
CA ILE A 114 12.63 14.93 -19.75
C ILE A 114 12.72 15.04 -21.29
N LEU A 115 11.72 14.51 -22.01
CA LEU A 115 11.73 14.55 -23.47
C LEU A 115 11.67 15.99 -24.00
N LEU A 116 10.85 16.84 -23.38
CA LEU A 116 10.77 18.26 -23.72
C LEU A 116 12.09 19.00 -23.46
N GLU A 117 12.77 18.68 -22.36
CA GLU A 117 14.09 19.26 -22.06
C GLU A 117 15.14 18.83 -23.10
N LEU A 118 15.17 17.56 -23.50
CA LEU A 118 16.10 17.05 -24.50
C LEU A 118 15.86 17.66 -25.90
N GLU A 119 14.60 17.78 -26.33
CA GLU A 119 14.26 18.44 -27.60
C GLU A 119 14.68 19.92 -27.61
N ALA A 120 14.55 20.60 -26.47
CA ALA A 120 14.98 22.00 -26.32
C ALA A 120 16.51 22.16 -26.34
N GLU A 121 17.26 21.12 -25.95
CA GLU A 121 18.72 21.08 -26.02
C GLU A 121 19.25 20.73 -27.41
N GLU A 122 18.59 19.82 -28.16
CA GLU A 122 18.97 19.44 -29.53
C GLU A 122 18.60 20.51 -30.59
N GLY A 123 17.65 21.40 -30.29
CA GLY A 123 17.25 22.52 -31.15
C GLY A 123 18.14 23.78 -31.05
N ARG A 124 19.25 23.73 -30.31
CA ARG A 124 20.28 24.78 -30.21
C ARG A 124 21.53 24.44 -31.02
#